data_AF-A0A2V7VL37-F1
#
_entry.id   AF-A0A2V7VL37-F1
#
_cell.length_a   1.000
_cell.length_b   1.000
_cell.length_c   1.000
_cell.angle_alpha   90.00
_cell.angle_beta   90.00
_cell.angle_gamma   90.00
#
_symmetry.space_group_name_H-M   'P 1'
#
loop_
_entity.id
_entity.type
_entity.pdbx_description
1 polymer ?
#
loop_
_entity_poly.entity_id
_entity_poly.type
_entity_poly.pdbx_seq_one_letter_code
_entity_poly.pdbx_strand_id
1 'polypeptide(L)'
;MSARTENAARGLLYQGIDPTRAGVDWKGYRESQREDSVKAAKADVLLDEIARREGIEALEGDVDAEVARLADRLRKPKETLRRQMEKEGDLVALRARIREDKTLDLLRANARLDTE
;
A
#
# COMPACT_ATOMS: atom_id res chain seq x y z
N MET A 1 -8.65 -9.17 -13.81
CA MET A 1 -8.17 -7.81 -14.16
C MET A 1 -6.94 -7.51 -13.31
N SER A 2 -6.00 -6.67 -13.76
CA SER A 2 -4.91 -6.25 -12.84
C SER A 2 -5.53 -5.38 -11.73
N ALA A 3 -4.94 -5.38 -10.52
CA ALA A 3 -5.48 -4.59 -9.40
C ALA A 3 -5.64 -3.09 -9.75
N ARG A 4 -4.74 -2.54 -10.58
CA ARG A 4 -4.83 -1.15 -11.06
C ARG A 4 -5.96 -0.93 -12.07
N THR A 5 -6.21 -1.88 -12.98
CA THR A 5 -7.35 -1.84 -13.92
C THR A 5 -8.67 -1.94 -13.17
N GLU A 6 -8.73 -2.80 -12.15
CA GLU A 6 -9.92 -2.96 -11.31
C GLU A 6 -10.20 -1.72 -10.46
N ASN A 7 -9.17 -1.13 -9.86
CA ASN A 7 -9.32 0.12 -9.11
C ASN A 7 -9.81 1.27 -10.00
N ALA A 8 -9.31 1.38 -11.24
CA ALA A 8 -9.79 2.36 -12.21
C ALA A 8 -11.27 2.13 -12.57
N ALA A 9 -11.67 0.87 -12.80
CA ALA A 9 -13.08 0.52 -13.05
C ALA A 9 -13.98 0.82 -11.83
N ARG A 10 -13.52 0.52 -10.60
CA ARG A 10 -14.24 0.91 -9.38
C ARG A 10 -14.37 2.43 -9.25
N GLY A 11 -13.34 3.19 -9.63
CA GLY A 11 -13.39 4.65 -9.68
C GLY A 11 -14.52 5.17 -10.58
N LEU A 12 -14.70 4.59 -11.77
CA LEU A 12 -15.81 4.92 -12.67
C LEU A 12 -17.17 4.56 -12.07
N LEU A 13 -17.28 3.40 -11.43
CA LEU A 13 -18.51 2.99 -10.74
C LEU A 13 -18.90 3.98 -9.63
N TYR A 14 -17.93 4.48 -8.85
CA TYR A 14 -18.19 5.52 -7.84
C TYR A 14 -18.68 6.85 -8.44
N GLN A 15 -18.38 7.11 -9.72
CA GLN A 15 -18.87 8.26 -10.47
C GLN A 15 -20.20 7.98 -11.18
N GLY A 16 -20.79 6.78 -11.01
CA GLY A 16 -22.03 6.38 -11.67
C GLY A 16 -21.84 5.98 -13.14
N ILE A 17 -20.60 5.83 -13.59
CA ILE A 17 -20.28 5.44 -14.97
C ILE A 17 -20.06 3.93 -15.02
N ASP A 18 -20.84 3.23 -15.85
CA ASP A 18 -20.63 1.81 -16.11
C ASP A 18 -19.31 1.61 -16.90
N PRO A 19 -18.29 0.96 -16.31
CA PRO A 19 -16.98 0.77 -16.95
C PRO A 19 -17.07 0.00 -18.25
N THR A 20 -18.08 -0.86 -18.40
CA THR A 20 -18.28 -1.68 -19.62
C THR A 20 -18.90 -0.89 -20.76
N ARG A 21 -19.57 0.23 -20.45
CA ARG A 21 -20.23 1.11 -21.42
C ARG A 21 -19.51 2.45 -21.62
N ALA A 22 -18.46 2.72 -20.85
CA ALA A 22 -17.69 3.96 -20.87
C ALA A 22 -16.83 4.16 -22.13
N GLY A 23 -16.83 3.22 -23.08
CA GLY A 23 -15.99 3.30 -24.30
C GLY A 23 -14.48 3.22 -24.02
N VAL A 24 -14.09 2.80 -22.81
CA VAL A 24 -12.68 2.69 -22.40
C VAL A 24 -12.04 1.47 -23.06
N ASP A 25 -10.91 1.68 -23.73
CA ASP A 25 -10.05 0.58 -24.16
C ASP A 25 -9.31 -0.02 -22.96
N TRP A 26 -9.99 -0.95 -22.27
CA TRP A 26 -9.44 -1.67 -21.13
C TRP A 26 -8.23 -2.54 -21.48
N LYS A 27 -8.06 -2.91 -22.75
CA LYS A 27 -6.90 -3.68 -23.20
C LYS A 27 -5.69 -2.77 -23.31
N GLY A 28 -5.80 -1.68 -24.05
CA GLY A 28 -4.76 -0.65 -24.16
C GLY A 28 -4.37 -0.08 -22.81
N TYR A 29 -5.34 0.24 -21.94
CA TYR A 29 -5.05 0.70 -20.57
C TYR A 29 -4.27 -0.34 -19.75
N ARG A 30 -4.60 -1.62 -19.86
CA ARG A 30 -3.85 -2.67 -19.14
C ARG A 30 -2.43 -2.80 -19.66
N GLU A 31 -2.24 -2.68 -20.96
CA GLU A 31 -0.93 -2.71 -21.61
C GLU A 31 -0.09 -1.50 -21.18
N SER A 32 -0.66 -0.29 -21.13
CA SER A 32 0.04 0.90 -20.63
C SER A 32 0.44 0.78 -19.17
N GLN A 33 -0.38 0.16 -18.32
CA GLN A 33 -0.05 -0.06 -16.90
C GLN A 33 0.99 -1.16 -16.67
N ARG A 34 1.35 -1.95 -17.69
CA ARG A 34 2.20 -3.14 -17.51
C ARG A 34 3.59 -2.79 -17.00
N GLU A 35 4.23 -1.78 -17.61
CA GLU A 35 5.60 -1.38 -17.25
C GLU A 35 5.69 -0.93 -15.80
N ASP A 36 4.81 0.00 -15.40
CA ASP A 36 4.76 0.50 -14.02
C ASP A 36 4.42 -0.59 -13.00
N SER A 37 3.59 -1.57 -13.40
CA SER A 37 3.25 -2.71 -12.53
C SER A 37 4.45 -3.62 -12.33
N VAL A 38 5.24 -3.87 -13.38
CA VAL A 38 6.50 -4.63 -13.28
C VAL A 38 7.52 -3.88 -12.43
N LYS A 39 7.62 -2.56 -12.59
CA LYS A 39 8.55 -1.73 -11.83
C LYS A 39 8.21 -1.73 -10.34
N ALA A 40 6.93 -1.61 -9.99
CA ALA A 40 6.46 -1.72 -8.62
C ALA A 40 6.73 -3.12 -8.03
N ALA A 41 6.39 -4.20 -8.73
CA ALA A 41 6.64 -5.55 -8.25
C ALA A 41 8.15 -5.82 -7.99
N LYS A 42 9.03 -5.26 -8.83
CA LYS A 42 10.48 -5.31 -8.59
C LYS A 42 10.88 -4.52 -7.35
N ALA A 43 10.31 -3.33 -7.14
CA ALA A 43 10.56 -2.52 -5.95
C ALA A 43 10.13 -3.27 -4.68
N ASP A 44 8.94 -3.87 -4.67
CA ASP A 44 8.42 -4.63 -3.53
C ASP A 44 9.37 -5.78 -3.15
N VAL A 45 9.84 -6.56 -4.14
CA VAL A 45 10.79 -7.66 -3.91
C VAL A 45 12.14 -7.15 -3.38
N LEU A 46 12.63 -6.03 -3.93
CA LEU A 46 13.88 -5.43 -3.47
C LEU A 46 13.77 -4.91 -2.04
N LEU A 47 12.71 -4.18 -1.70
CA LEU A 47 12.47 -3.66 -0.36
C LEU A 47 12.28 -4.79 0.65
N ASP A 48 11.55 -5.85 0.30
CA ASP A 48 11.40 -7.03 1.16
C ASP A 48 12.75 -7.69 1.45
N GLU A 49 13.59 -7.87 0.43
CA GLU A 49 14.91 -8.49 0.60
C GLU A 49 15.87 -7.61 1.42
N ILE A 50 15.82 -6.28 1.25
CA ILE A 50 16.61 -5.34 2.06
C ILE A 50 16.13 -5.41 3.52
N ALA A 51 14.82 -5.32 3.76
CA ALA A 51 14.25 -5.41 5.10
C ALA A 51 14.71 -6.69 5.81
N ARG A 52 14.70 -7.83 5.09
CA ARG A 52 15.15 -9.12 5.60
C ARG A 52 16.63 -9.14 5.96
N ARG A 53 17.49 -8.56 5.11
CA ARG A 53 18.95 -8.53 5.35
C ARG A 53 19.35 -7.61 6.50
N GLU A 54 18.66 -6.50 6.64
CA GLU A 54 18.90 -5.49 7.66
C GLU A 54 18.17 -5.79 8.98
N GLY A 55 17.38 -6.87 9.04
CA GLY A 55 16.63 -7.26 10.24
C GLY A 55 15.52 -6.27 10.60
N ILE A 56 14.92 -5.61 9.61
CA ILE A 56 13.85 -4.64 9.82
C ILE A 56 12.53 -5.37 10.05
N GLU A 57 11.93 -5.10 11.20
CA GLU A 57 10.65 -5.68 11.59
C GLU A 57 9.64 -4.59 12.01
N ALA A 58 8.36 -4.89 11.79
CA ALA A 58 7.26 -4.14 12.38
C ALA A 58 6.96 -4.75 13.76
N LEU A 59 7.37 -4.04 14.80
CA LEU A 59 7.15 -4.47 16.17
C LEU A 59 5.72 -4.12 16.61
N GLU A 60 5.26 -4.76 17.67
CA GLU A 60 3.91 -4.55 18.18
C GLU A 60 3.67 -3.08 18.57
N GLY A 61 4.68 -2.40 19.12
CA GLY A 61 4.61 -0.97 19.43
C GLY A 61 4.40 -0.09 18.20
N ASP A 62 4.97 -0.44 17.04
CA ASP A 62 4.77 0.31 15.80
C ASP A 62 3.34 0.15 15.28
N VAL A 63 2.84 -1.08 15.32
CA VAL A 63 1.45 -1.41 14.94
C VAL A 63 0.48 -0.66 15.84
N ASP A 64 0.73 -0.66 17.15
CA ASP A 64 -0.09 0.03 18.13
C ASP A 64 -0.13 1.55 17.92
N ALA A 65 1.02 2.15 17.61
CA ALA A 65 1.13 3.58 17.32
C ALA A 65 0.37 3.95 16.03
N GLU A 66 0.51 3.12 14.99
CA GLU A 66 -0.16 3.38 13.72
C GLU A 66 -1.68 3.17 13.80
N VAL A 67 -2.14 2.16 14.53
CA VAL A 67 -3.57 1.97 14.81
C VAL A 67 -4.13 3.13 15.62
N ALA A 68 -3.41 3.64 16.62
CA ALA A 68 -3.81 4.84 17.36
C ALA A 68 -3.96 6.06 16.43
N ARG A 69 -2.97 6.29 15.57
CA ARG A 69 -2.98 7.40 14.59
C ARG A 69 -4.17 7.30 13.62
N LEU A 70 -4.48 6.09 13.13
CA LEU A 70 -5.64 5.85 12.27
C LEU A 70 -6.96 6.03 13.02
N ALA A 71 -7.03 5.57 14.26
CA ALA A 71 -8.22 5.70 15.11
C ALA A 71 -8.56 7.17 15.36
N ASP A 72 -7.56 8.00 15.66
CA ASP A 72 -7.72 9.45 15.85
C ASP A 72 -8.24 10.13 14.59
N ARG A 73 -7.66 9.82 13.42
CA ARG A 73 -8.12 10.35 12.13
C ARG A 73 -9.57 9.96 11.83
N LEU A 74 -9.95 8.74 12.15
CA LEU A 74 -11.30 8.21 11.94
C LEU A 74 -12.29 8.58 13.05
N ARG A 75 -11.83 9.26 14.12
CA ARG A 75 -12.60 9.55 15.33
C ARG A 75 -13.27 8.31 15.92
N LYS A 76 -12.53 7.20 15.97
CA LYS A 76 -12.96 5.92 16.54
C LYS A 76 -12.10 5.57 17.76
N PRO A 77 -12.62 4.86 18.76
CA PRO A 77 -11.78 4.31 19.82
C PRO A 77 -10.74 3.33 19.26
N LYS A 78 -9.47 3.46 19.67
CA LYS A 78 -8.35 2.61 19.23
C LYS A 78 -8.68 1.12 19.31
N GLU A 79 -9.16 0.67 20.47
CA GLU A 79 -9.48 -0.75 20.72
C GLU A 79 -10.59 -1.30 19.82
N THR A 80 -11.52 -0.44 19.40
CA THR A 80 -12.57 -0.83 18.46
C THR A 80 -12.00 -0.99 17.06
N LEU A 81 -11.17 -0.04 16.61
CA LEU A 81 -10.51 -0.14 15.31
C LEU A 81 -9.57 -1.34 15.24
N ARG A 82 -8.77 -1.57 16.29
CA ARG A 82 -7.83 -2.69 16.36
C ARG A 82 -8.55 -4.03 16.21
N ARG A 83 -9.62 -4.26 16.97
CA ARG A 83 -10.43 -5.49 16.88
C ARG A 83 -11.08 -5.65 15.51
N GLN A 84 -11.52 -4.56 14.89
CA GLN A 84 -12.04 -4.60 13.53
C GLN A 84 -10.97 -5.06 12.54
N MET A 85 -9.79 -4.43 12.56
CA MET A 85 -8.67 -4.77 11.67
C MET A 85 -8.15 -6.19 11.90
N GLU A 86 -8.17 -6.67 13.13
CA GLU A 86 -7.80 -8.06 13.45
C GLU A 86 -8.79 -9.05 12.85
N LYS A 87 -10.09 -8.78 12.98
CA LYS A 87 -11.16 -9.60 12.39
C LYS A 87 -11.11 -9.60 10.85
N GLU A 88 -10.78 -8.47 10.24
CA GLU A 88 -10.70 -8.30 8.79
C GLU A 88 -9.35 -8.78 8.21
N GLY A 89 -8.36 -9.07 9.06
CA GLY A 89 -7.01 -9.49 8.64
C GLY A 89 -6.09 -8.33 8.23
N ASP A 90 -6.56 -7.09 8.34
CA ASP A 90 -5.86 -5.88 7.91
C ASP A 90 -4.59 -5.59 8.70
N LEU A 91 -4.44 -6.14 9.91
CA LEU A 91 -3.22 -5.98 10.70
C LEU A 91 -1.99 -6.60 10.02
N VAL A 92 -2.18 -7.60 9.14
CA VAL A 92 -1.08 -8.20 8.37
C VAL A 92 -0.58 -7.22 7.33
N ALA A 93 -1.48 -6.61 6.56
CA ALA A 93 -1.15 -5.59 5.58
C ALA A 93 -0.53 -4.35 6.23
N LEU A 94 -1.03 -3.96 7.42
CA LEU A 94 -0.46 -2.86 8.18
C LEU A 94 0.99 -3.12 8.59
N ARG A 95 1.29 -4.32 9.11
CA ARG A 95 2.66 -4.71 9.46
C ARG A 95 3.59 -4.69 8.26
N ALA A 96 3.14 -5.22 7.11
CA ALA A 96 3.94 -5.20 5.88
C ALA A 96 4.29 -3.76 5.46
N ARG A 97 3.30 -2.86 5.49
CA ARG A 97 3.49 -1.44 5.18
C ARG A 97 4.44 -0.73 6.15
N ILE A 98 4.29 -0.95 7.46
CA ILE A 98 5.20 -0.38 8.47
C ILE A 98 6.64 -0.81 8.21
N ARG A 99 6.86 -2.10 7.92
CA ARG A 99 8.20 -2.62 7.62
C ARG A 99 8.78 -2.01 6.34
N GLU A 100 7.95 -1.86 5.31
CA GLU A 100 8.34 -1.19 4.06
C GLU A 100 8.72 0.29 4.31
N ASP A 101 7.90 1.03 5.04
CA ASP A 101 8.15 2.44 5.39
C ASP A 101 9.48 2.59 6.16
N LYS A 102 9.73 1.73 7.17
CA LYS A 102 11.02 1.70 7.89
C LYS A 102 12.20 1.38 6.97
N THR A 103 12.01 0.50 6.00
CA THR A 103 13.05 0.14 5.03
C THR A 103 13.37 1.32 4.12
N LEU A 104 12.34 2.05 3.67
CA LEU A 104 12.51 3.28 2.90
C LEU A 104 13.22 4.36 3.73
N ASP A 105 12.90 4.50 5.02
CA ASP A 105 13.57 5.44 5.91
C ASP A 105 15.07 5.09 6.08
N LEU A 106 15.41 3.81 6.23
CA LEU A 106 16.81 3.36 6.23
C LEU A 106 17.51 3.75 4.92
N LEU A 107 16.89 3.48 3.77
CA LEU A 107 17.47 3.81 2.47
C LEU A 107 17.67 5.31 2.31
N ARG A 108 16.69 6.13 2.71
CA ARG A 108 16.78 7.59 2.67
C ARG A 108 17.91 8.12 3.56
N ALA A 109 18.07 7.55 4.76
CA ALA A 109 19.14 7.95 5.68
C ALA A 109 20.55 7.65 5.15
N ASN A 110 20.68 6.67 4.25
CA ASN A 110 21.96 6.23 3.67
C ASN A 110 22.18 6.69 2.22
N ALA A 111 21.15 7.22 1.57
CA ALA A 111 21.23 7.71 0.21
C ALA A 111 21.84 9.11 0.16
N ARG A 112 22.65 9.38 -0.88
CA ARG A 112 22.95 10.75 -1.28
C ARG A 112 21.77 11.24 -2.11
N LEU A 113 20.99 12.14 -1.52
CA LEU A 113 19.85 12.76 -2.18
C LEU A 113 20.31 14.11 -2.72
N ASP A 114 20.46 14.19 -4.04
CA ASP A 114 20.65 15.48 -4.69
C ASP A 114 19.33 16.25 -4.59
N THR A 115 19.37 17.41 -3.95
CA THR A 115 18.24 18.33 -3.86
C THR A 115 18.43 19.36 -4.97
N GLU A 116 17.70 19.19 -6.08
CA GLU A 116 17.60 20.22 -7.12
C GLU A 116 16.81 21.44 -6.63
#